data_AF-A0A812IFN3-F1
#
_entry.id   AF-A0A812IFN3-F1
#
_cell.length_a   1.000
_cell.length_b   1.000
_cell.length_c   1.000
_cell.angle_alpha   90.00
_cell.angle_beta   90.00
_cell.angle_gamma   90.00
#
_symmetry.space_group_name_H-M   'P 1'
#
loop_
_entity.id
_entity.type
_entity.pdbx_description
1 polymer ?
#
loop_
_entity_poly.entity_id
_entity_poly.type
_entity_poly.pdbx_seq_one_letter_code
_entity_poly.pdbx_strand_id
1 'polypeptide(L)'
;MFVASHTWLYGTLEQAVDPAKVNSDQKETWPLVLPKGEYNFVTRKGTPVPSATMPQRVRWVCDAKTPPCKLSLLFVRWGGEYSKWMDEQEANDGDWGKYGSPPSDEYMGHVVEKGFKKHPSLHSPEGMPQWELHHVLVASSKDALQIVPQAHMIRAGMKGPRRAAFWMLWPAEWEDFGDPDYACYVERHAMFAAMRACEAAAIRSIFPHPADQYELITSKSWMATLSLHPGVRLPAATLVSKGAVKVNVEAAAENALRALHHIRRLNPFPVEDGDPPAPSAVNKDGVVKGVVKLGWSWENRFVVTFTSPKHLQARLKEMMNQQGCLATYCVVQEWVDFDFEMRQYYLPPPTWPAEHPIQPTMIQCNAWGPSDDSKNVGVSRASFSKLTEAMVLDKWDGDKEAWEMAKEKATSIAQILLAWLLSAEHQPIPSMRLDFMVKRIGPGKARVIFGEYCEQGACVLGWLEGPPTIWRACVDAALR
;
A
#
# COMPACT_ATOMS: atom_id res chain seq x y z
N MET A 1 -1.04 -19.07 12.43
CA MET A 1 -0.01 -19.90 11.75
C MET A 1 1.29 -19.08 11.70
N PHE A 2 2.44 -19.57 12.17
CA PHE A 2 3.67 -18.77 12.13
C PHE A 2 4.44 -18.99 10.83
N VAL A 3 4.80 -17.92 10.11
CA VAL A 3 5.63 -18.02 8.92
C VAL A 3 7.10 -18.09 9.33
N ALA A 4 7.63 -19.31 9.32
CA ALA A 4 9.06 -19.51 9.45
C ALA A 4 9.78 -19.01 8.19
N SER A 5 11.01 -18.52 8.37
CA SER A 5 11.92 -18.30 7.24
C SER A 5 12.13 -19.59 6.46
N HIS A 6 12.30 -19.47 5.15
CA HIS A 6 12.58 -20.59 4.27
C HIS A 6 13.85 -20.28 3.49
N THR A 7 14.98 -20.87 3.84
CA THR A 7 16.28 -20.52 3.23
C THR A 7 17.12 -21.74 2.92
N TRP A 8 18.01 -21.59 1.94
CA TRP A 8 18.99 -22.60 1.57
C TRP A 8 20.23 -22.44 2.45
N LEU A 9 20.44 -23.43 3.32
CA LEU A 9 21.57 -23.48 4.24
C LEU A 9 22.59 -24.51 3.78
N TYR A 10 23.87 -24.22 4.00
CA TYR A 10 24.93 -25.20 3.83
C TYR A 10 24.92 -26.21 4.98
N GLY A 11 25.22 -27.48 4.67
CA GLY A 11 25.33 -28.52 5.67
C GLY A 11 26.07 -29.74 5.15
N THR A 12 26.29 -30.70 6.04
CA THR A 12 26.91 -32.00 5.74
C THR A 12 25.85 -33.09 5.83
N LEU A 13 25.86 -34.02 4.87
CA LEU A 13 25.03 -35.22 4.93
C LEU A 13 25.61 -36.18 5.97
N GLU A 14 24.81 -36.55 6.96
CA GLU A 14 25.20 -37.50 8.01
C GLU A 14 25.12 -38.96 7.54
N GLN A 15 24.40 -39.20 6.43
CA GLN A 15 24.23 -40.51 5.81
C GLN A 15 24.15 -40.37 4.29
N ALA A 16 24.61 -41.39 3.57
CA ALA A 16 24.39 -41.48 2.12
C ALA A 16 22.88 -41.48 1.82
N VAL A 17 22.46 -40.70 0.82
CA VAL A 17 21.06 -40.59 0.41
C VAL A 17 20.84 -41.43 -0.83
N ASP A 18 19.87 -42.35 -0.76
CA ASP A 18 19.34 -43.08 -1.90
C ASP A 18 18.03 -42.40 -2.34
N PRO A 19 18.02 -41.62 -3.45
CA PRO A 19 16.84 -40.88 -3.87
C PRO A 19 15.61 -41.75 -4.12
N ALA A 20 15.79 -43.03 -4.48
CA ALA A 20 14.69 -43.94 -4.73
C ALA A 20 13.93 -44.35 -3.45
N LYS A 21 14.54 -44.15 -2.27
CA LYS A 21 13.95 -44.47 -0.96
C LYS A 21 13.37 -43.26 -0.24
N VAL A 22 13.55 -42.05 -0.79
CA VAL A 22 13.00 -40.83 -0.20
C VAL A 22 11.54 -40.71 -0.58
N ASN A 23 10.65 -40.74 0.42
CA ASN A 23 9.23 -40.49 0.25
C ASN A 23 8.88 -39.09 0.76
N SER A 24 8.22 -38.28 -0.07
CA SER A 24 7.84 -36.89 0.26
C SER A 24 6.94 -36.77 1.48
N ASP A 25 6.20 -37.81 1.80
CA ASP A 25 5.16 -37.81 2.83
C ASP A 25 5.64 -38.49 4.13
N GLN A 26 6.83 -39.10 4.13
CA GLN A 26 7.41 -39.80 5.28
C GLN A 26 8.73 -39.14 5.70
N LYS A 27 8.66 -38.23 6.68
CA LYS A 27 9.80 -37.43 7.16
C LYS A 27 11.03 -38.27 7.56
N GLU A 28 10.83 -39.48 8.08
CA GLU A 28 11.94 -40.35 8.49
C GLU A 28 12.77 -40.90 7.32
N THR A 29 12.22 -40.85 6.11
CA THR A 29 12.93 -41.23 4.89
C THR A 29 13.75 -40.08 4.29
N TRP A 30 13.59 -38.85 4.80
CA TRP A 30 14.29 -37.69 4.27
C TRP A 30 15.79 -37.71 4.63
N PRO A 31 16.65 -37.07 3.83
CA PRO A 31 18.06 -36.86 4.16
C PRO A 31 18.27 -36.29 5.57
N LEU A 32 19.24 -36.85 6.31
CA LEU A 32 19.70 -36.30 7.59
C LEU A 32 20.89 -35.38 7.34
N VAL A 33 20.73 -34.09 7.65
CA VAL A 33 21.72 -33.04 7.39
C VAL A 33 22.10 -32.33 8.67
N LEU A 34 23.40 -32.19 8.93
CA LEU A 34 23.93 -31.32 9.96
C LEU A 34 24.19 -29.92 9.36
N PRO A 35 23.49 -28.87 9.79
CA PRO A 35 23.75 -27.51 9.32
C PRO A 35 25.19 -27.07 9.67
N LYS A 36 25.79 -26.20 8.85
CA LYS A 36 27.09 -25.61 9.21
C LYS A 36 26.98 -24.82 10.52
N GLY A 37 28.03 -24.91 11.35
CA GLY A 37 28.09 -24.23 12.65
C GLY A 37 28.14 -22.69 12.60
N GLU A 38 28.21 -22.09 11.43
CA GLU A 38 28.17 -20.63 11.24
C GLU A 38 26.74 -20.05 11.35
N TYR A 39 25.71 -20.90 11.30
CA TYR A 39 24.32 -20.47 11.39
C TYR A 39 23.83 -20.39 12.83
N ASN A 40 23.35 -19.20 13.20
CA ASN A 40 22.67 -18.97 14.47
C ASN A 40 21.16 -19.07 14.27
N PHE A 41 20.57 -20.12 14.82
CA PHE A 41 19.12 -20.29 14.83
C PHE A 41 18.54 -19.63 16.06
N VAL A 42 17.60 -18.71 15.86
CA VAL A 42 16.93 -17.98 16.93
C VAL A 42 15.42 -17.99 16.74
N THR A 43 14.69 -17.85 17.84
CA THR A 43 13.26 -17.54 17.81
C THR A 43 13.04 -16.11 17.33
N ARG A 44 11.78 -15.73 17.07
CA ARG A 44 11.38 -14.35 16.79
C ARG A 44 11.88 -13.33 17.82
N LYS A 45 12.05 -13.74 19.08
CA LYS A 45 12.54 -12.89 20.17
C LYS A 45 14.07 -12.89 20.29
N GLY A 46 14.79 -13.46 19.32
CA GLY A 46 16.24 -13.59 19.35
C GLY A 46 16.76 -14.67 20.30
N THR A 47 15.89 -15.53 20.86
CA THR A 47 16.33 -16.60 21.76
C THR A 47 16.97 -17.73 20.96
N PRO A 48 18.20 -18.18 21.27
CA PRO A 48 18.84 -19.30 20.57
C PRO A 48 17.99 -20.57 20.57
N VAL A 49 18.08 -21.34 19.48
CA VAL A 49 17.41 -22.64 19.31
C VAL A 49 18.47 -23.73 19.14
N PRO A 50 19.04 -24.29 20.24
CA PRO A 50 20.15 -25.24 20.16
C PRO A 50 19.81 -26.53 19.40
N SER A 51 18.54 -26.96 19.41
CA SER A 51 18.13 -28.15 18.66
C SER A 51 18.30 -27.99 17.16
N ALA A 52 18.28 -26.75 16.63
CA ALA A 52 18.43 -26.49 15.21
C ALA A 52 19.89 -26.60 14.73
N THR A 53 20.87 -26.69 15.62
CA THR A 53 22.27 -27.00 15.28
C THR A 53 22.58 -28.49 15.31
N MET A 54 21.62 -29.34 15.66
CA MET A 54 21.73 -30.81 15.61
C MET A 54 21.31 -31.33 14.22
N PRO A 55 21.69 -32.57 13.82
CA PRO A 55 21.25 -33.15 12.56
C PRO A 55 19.72 -33.14 12.39
N GLN A 56 19.25 -32.64 11.23
CA GLN A 56 17.84 -32.48 10.90
C GLN A 56 17.45 -33.30 9.66
N ARG A 57 16.27 -33.91 9.69
CA ARG A 57 15.64 -34.50 8.51
C ARG A 57 15.11 -33.38 7.61
N VAL A 58 15.69 -33.21 6.42
CA VAL A 58 15.33 -32.16 5.46
C VAL A 58 14.84 -32.75 4.15
N ARG A 59 13.70 -32.26 3.65
CA ARG A 59 13.04 -32.83 2.47
C ARG A 59 13.86 -32.67 1.19
N TRP A 60 14.58 -31.56 1.06
CA TRP A 60 15.29 -31.18 -0.15
C TRP A 60 16.77 -30.95 0.13
N VAL A 61 17.63 -31.55 -0.71
CA VAL A 61 19.08 -31.34 -0.71
C VAL A 61 19.54 -31.15 -2.16
N CYS A 62 20.57 -30.34 -2.36
CA CYS A 62 21.13 -30.04 -3.68
C CYS A 62 22.66 -29.90 -3.58
N ASP A 63 23.34 -29.85 -4.73
CA ASP A 63 24.75 -29.51 -4.77
C ASP A 63 24.97 -28.08 -4.23
N ALA A 64 25.98 -27.91 -3.38
CA ALA A 64 26.30 -26.64 -2.74
C ALA A 64 26.78 -25.55 -3.72
N LYS A 65 27.24 -25.91 -4.92
CA LYS A 65 27.81 -24.98 -5.91
C LYS A 65 26.76 -24.18 -6.67
N THR A 66 25.57 -24.72 -6.86
CA THR A 66 24.49 -24.07 -7.62
C THR A 66 23.22 -24.08 -6.77
N PRO A 67 22.97 -23.03 -5.96
CA PRO A 67 21.76 -22.96 -5.17
C PRO A 67 20.56 -23.00 -6.14
N PRO A 68 19.57 -23.89 -5.92
CA PRO A 68 18.42 -24.04 -6.80
C PRO A 68 17.44 -22.86 -6.67
N CYS A 69 17.91 -21.69 -6.25
CA CYS A 69 17.12 -20.52 -5.92
C CYS A 69 17.08 -19.55 -7.10
N LYS A 70 15.89 -19.31 -7.65
CA LYS A 70 15.62 -18.29 -8.67
C LYS A 70 15.35 -16.91 -8.08
N LEU A 71 14.81 -16.86 -6.86
CA LEU A 71 14.35 -15.63 -6.21
C LEU A 71 14.60 -15.68 -4.70
N SER A 72 15.33 -14.70 -4.19
CA SER A 72 15.37 -14.42 -2.75
C SER A 72 14.41 -13.28 -2.42
N LEU A 73 13.56 -13.50 -1.41
CA LEU A 73 12.62 -12.52 -0.90
C LEU A 73 13.04 -12.08 0.50
N LEU A 74 12.88 -10.78 0.76
CA LEU A 74 13.06 -10.18 2.07
C LEU A 74 11.71 -9.66 2.57
N PHE A 75 11.21 -10.20 3.67
CA PHE A 75 10.10 -9.61 4.41
C PHE A 75 10.65 -8.68 5.48
N VAL A 76 10.41 -7.38 5.33
CA VAL A 76 10.61 -6.42 6.42
C VAL A 76 9.25 -6.21 7.05
N ARG A 77 9.06 -6.67 8.28
CA ARG A 77 7.74 -6.76 8.91
C ARG A 77 7.79 -6.52 10.41
N TRP A 78 6.63 -6.27 11.00
CA TRP A 78 6.52 -5.98 12.42
C TRP A 78 7.00 -7.14 13.31
N GLY A 79 7.90 -6.80 14.23
CA GLY A 79 8.48 -7.69 15.23
C GLY A 79 7.80 -7.59 16.59
N GLY A 80 7.20 -6.43 16.91
CA GLY A 80 6.60 -6.10 18.20
C GLY A 80 5.23 -6.72 18.45
N GLU A 81 4.59 -6.27 19.53
CA GLU A 81 3.20 -6.59 19.87
C GLU A 81 2.23 -5.85 18.95
N TYR A 82 1.09 -6.46 18.66
CA TYR A 82 0.04 -5.88 17.84
C TYR A 82 -1.33 -6.34 18.34
N SER A 83 -2.36 -5.56 18.04
CA SER A 83 -3.71 -5.85 18.49
C SER A 83 -4.32 -7.05 17.76
N LYS A 84 -5.04 -7.91 18.50
CA LYS A 84 -5.62 -9.17 17.97
C LYS A 84 -6.56 -8.97 16.78
N TRP A 85 -7.23 -7.81 16.68
CA TRP A 85 -8.09 -7.52 15.54
C TRP A 85 -7.34 -7.55 14.21
N MET A 86 -6.01 -7.39 14.21
CA MET A 86 -5.19 -7.44 12.99
C MET A 86 -5.00 -8.87 12.42
N ASP A 87 -5.18 -9.92 13.23
CA ASP A 87 -5.05 -11.32 12.81
C ASP A 87 -6.23 -11.72 11.90
N GLU A 88 -7.45 -11.41 12.33
CA GLU A 88 -8.68 -11.62 11.56
C GLU A 88 -9.68 -10.53 11.97
N GLN A 89 -10.19 -9.75 11.00
CA GLN A 89 -11.37 -8.91 11.23
C GLN A 89 -12.59 -9.60 10.65
N GLU A 90 -13.71 -9.50 11.39
CA GLU A 90 -15.01 -10.01 10.97
C GLU A 90 -15.38 -9.49 9.57
N ALA A 91 -16.30 -10.22 8.93
CA ALA A 91 -16.84 -9.97 7.59
C ALA A 91 -17.63 -8.66 7.47
N ASN A 92 -17.02 -7.53 7.80
CA ASN A 92 -17.54 -6.22 7.48
C ASN A 92 -17.14 -5.91 6.04
N ASP A 93 -18.08 -5.43 5.24
CA ASP A 93 -18.03 -5.33 3.77
C ASP A 93 -16.89 -4.50 3.15
N GLY A 94 -15.99 -3.92 3.96
CA GLY A 94 -14.97 -2.96 3.56
C GLY A 94 -13.54 -3.20 4.09
N ASP A 95 -13.26 -4.36 4.69
CA ASP A 95 -11.98 -4.60 5.37
C ASP A 95 -10.97 -5.43 4.54
N TRP A 96 -9.77 -5.68 5.10
CA TRP A 96 -8.69 -6.50 4.56
C TRP A 96 -9.10 -7.96 4.24
N GLY A 97 -10.29 -8.36 4.69
CA GLY A 97 -10.93 -9.63 4.38
C GLY A 97 -10.28 -10.80 5.13
N LYS A 98 -10.62 -12.02 4.69
CA LYS A 98 -10.21 -13.29 5.34
C LYS A 98 -8.70 -13.56 5.40
N TYR A 99 -7.87 -12.66 4.88
CA TYR A 99 -6.42 -12.85 4.86
C TYR A 99 -5.70 -12.06 5.96
N GLY A 100 -6.44 -11.25 6.76
CA GLY A 100 -5.85 -10.39 7.79
C GLY A 100 -5.14 -9.16 7.21
N SER A 101 -4.35 -8.48 8.02
CA SER A 101 -3.63 -7.25 7.65
C SER A 101 -2.10 -7.43 7.71
N PRO A 102 -1.30 -6.60 7.02
CA PRO A 102 0.17 -6.70 6.99
C PRO A 102 0.91 -6.93 8.32
N PRO A 103 0.48 -6.41 9.50
CA PRO A 103 1.13 -6.75 10.78
C PRO A 103 1.04 -8.24 11.17
N SER A 104 0.01 -8.96 10.76
CA SER A 104 -0.26 -10.30 11.29
C SER A 104 0.61 -11.39 10.70
N ASP A 105 0.89 -12.42 11.51
CA ASP A 105 1.54 -13.65 11.03
C ASP A 105 0.66 -14.43 10.05
N GLU A 106 -0.66 -14.31 10.21
CA GLU A 106 -1.67 -14.93 9.34
C GLU A 106 -1.60 -14.38 7.91
N TYR A 107 -1.56 -13.05 7.75
CA TYR A 107 -1.41 -12.42 6.45
C TYR A 107 -0.12 -12.87 5.76
N MET A 108 1.00 -12.88 6.48
CA MET A 108 2.25 -13.42 5.93
C MET A 108 2.11 -14.87 5.49
N GLY A 109 1.39 -15.68 6.28
CA GLY A 109 1.13 -17.08 5.97
C GLY A 109 0.42 -17.21 4.65
N HIS A 110 -0.59 -16.39 4.42
CA HIS A 110 -1.30 -16.35 3.14
C HIS A 110 -0.45 -15.86 1.98
N VAL A 111 0.39 -14.84 2.16
CA VAL A 111 1.33 -14.39 1.12
C VAL A 111 2.24 -15.55 0.68
N VAL A 112 2.78 -16.31 1.64
CA VAL A 112 3.64 -17.46 1.34
C VAL A 112 2.86 -18.61 0.72
N GLU A 113 1.74 -19.02 1.32
CA GLU A 113 0.97 -20.20 0.89
C GLU A 113 0.25 -19.98 -0.44
N LYS A 114 -0.31 -18.78 -0.67
CA LYS A 114 -1.12 -18.47 -1.85
C LYS A 114 -0.33 -17.72 -2.93
N GLY A 115 0.65 -16.91 -2.54
CA GLY A 115 1.54 -16.23 -3.47
C GLY A 115 2.69 -17.13 -3.90
N PHE A 116 3.59 -17.48 -2.97
CA PHE A 116 4.90 -18.07 -3.32
C PHE A 116 4.81 -19.56 -3.61
N LYS A 117 4.24 -20.36 -2.70
CA LYS A 117 4.13 -21.82 -2.83
C LYS A 117 3.25 -22.27 -3.99
N LYS A 118 2.35 -21.42 -4.47
CA LYS A 118 1.49 -21.69 -5.64
C LYS A 118 2.03 -21.08 -6.92
N HIS A 119 3.15 -20.35 -6.87
CA HIS A 119 3.72 -19.74 -8.06
C HIS A 119 4.34 -20.80 -8.98
N PRO A 120 3.92 -20.89 -10.26
CA PRO A 120 4.34 -21.96 -11.17
C PRO A 120 5.84 -21.91 -11.47
N SER A 121 6.44 -20.72 -11.55
CA SER A 121 7.85 -20.55 -11.91
C SER A 121 8.83 -20.68 -10.73
N LEU A 122 8.32 -20.80 -9.50
CA LEU A 122 9.12 -20.87 -8.28
C LEU A 122 9.31 -22.30 -7.76
N HIS A 123 8.98 -23.32 -8.54
CA HIS A 123 9.20 -24.71 -8.17
C HIS A 123 9.84 -25.48 -9.33
N SER A 124 10.64 -26.50 -9.03
CA SER A 124 11.06 -27.48 -10.02
C SER A 124 9.86 -28.37 -10.43
N PRO A 125 9.96 -29.14 -11.52
CA PRO A 125 8.93 -30.12 -11.90
C PRO A 125 8.59 -31.12 -10.77
N GLU A 126 9.56 -31.43 -9.91
CA GLU A 126 9.43 -32.32 -8.76
C GLU A 126 8.89 -31.61 -7.51
N GLY A 127 8.59 -30.32 -7.60
CA GLY A 127 8.06 -29.50 -6.50
C GLY A 127 9.12 -28.96 -5.53
N MET A 128 10.41 -29.04 -5.86
CA MET A 128 11.47 -28.42 -5.04
C MET A 128 11.32 -26.89 -5.10
N PRO A 129 11.28 -26.17 -3.97
CA PRO A 129 11.18 -24.71 -3.98
C PRO A 129 12.40 -24.12 -4.66
N GLN A 130 12.20 -23.16 -5.54
CA GLN A 130 13.27 -22.41 -6.21
C GLN A 130 13.28 -20.96 -5.74
N TRP A 131 13.01 -20.78 -4.46
CA TRP A 131 12.98 -19.49 -3.80
C TRP A 131 13.51 -19.61 -2.38
N GLU A 132 13.80 -18.48 -1.77
CA GLU A 132 13.99 -18.37 -0.33
C GLU A 132 13.35 -17.09 0.20
N LEU A 133 13.11 -17.07 1.51
CA LEU A 133 12.45 -16.01 2.25
C LEU A 133 13.24 -15.73 3.53
N HIS A 134 13.76 -14.51 3.61
CA HIS A 134 14.42 -13.93 4.76
C HIS A 134 13.45 -12.98 5.47
N HIS A 135 13.56 -12.88 6.80
CA HIS A 135 12.75 -11.98 7.60
C HIS A 135 13.65 -11.00 8.35
N VAL A 136 13.31 -9.72 8.27
CA VAL A 136 13.82 -8.67 9.14
C VAL A 136 12.66 -8.16 9.97
N LEU A 137 12.81 -8.25 11.29
CA LEU A 137 11.77 -7.88 12.24
C LEU A 137 12.06 -6.48 12.78
N VAL A 138 11.08 -5.60 12.65
CA VAL A 138 11.15 -4.19 13.06
C VAL A 138 10.10 -3.96 14.13
N ALA A 139 10.48 -3.48 15.31
CA ALA A 139 9.53 -3.15 16.39
C ALA A 139 9.51 -1.63 16.69
N SER A 140 10.30 -0.85 15.96
CA SER A 140 10.44 0.60 16.11
C SER A 140 11.12 1.22 14.89
N SER A 141 11.01 2.53 14.75
CA SER A 141 11.76 3.32 13.77
C SER A 141 13.28 3.21 13.95
N LYS A 142 13.73 3.03 15.20
CA LYS A 142 15.14 2.72 15.49
C LYS A 142 15.59 1.42 14.85
N ASP A 143 14.77 0.37 14.88
CA ASP A 143 15.11 -0.92 14.27
C ASP A 143 15.15 -0.80 12.73
N ALA A 144 14.22 -0.05 12.14
CA ALA A 144 14.22 0.22 10.71
C ALA A 144 15.53 0.92 10.29
N LEU A 145 16.00 1.92 11.04
CA LEU A 145 17.28 2.60 10.77
C LEU A 145 18.50 1.66 10.86
N GLN A 146 18.45 0.60 11.67
CA GLN A 146 19.56 -0.37 11.74
C GLN A 146 19.73 -1.19 10.46
N ILE A 147 18.70 -1.24 9.59
CA ILE A 147 18.77 -1.90 8.28
C ILE A 147 19.76 -1.16 7.37
N VAL A 148 19.84 0.17 7.47
CA VAL A 148 20.64 1.03 6.58
C VAL A 148 22.11 0.58 6.50
N PRO A 149 22.88 0.48 7.62
CA PRO A 149 24.26 0.01 7.56
C PRO A 149 24.39 -1.48 7.21
N GLN A 150 23.32 -2.28 7.34
CA GLN A 150 23.33 -3.73 7.19
C GLN A 150 22.83 -4.23 5.83
N ALA A 151 22.29 -3.35 4.97
CA ALA A 151 21.67 -3.72 3.69
C ALA A 151 22.60 -4.59 2.80
N HIS A 152 23.90 -4.28 2.78
CA HIS A 152 24.89 -5.05 2.04
C HIS A 152 25.09 -6.48 2.60
N MET A 153 24.99 -6.66 3.92
CA MET A 153 25.06 -7.97 4.57
C MET A 153 23.80 -8.79 4.30
N ILE A 154 22.62 -8.16 4.38
CA ILE A 154 21.34 -8.79 4.03
C ILE A 154 21.41 -9.31 2.59
N ARG A 155 21.87 -8.47 1.66
CA ARG A 155 22.08 -8.85 0.26
C ARG A 155 23.04 -10.03 0.11
N ALA A 156 24.14 -10.06 0.85
CA ALA A 156 25.12 -11.14 0.80
C ALA A 156 24.55 -12.49 1.31
N GLY A 157 23.58 -12.44 2.23
CA GLY A 157 22.82 -13.59 2.69
C GLY A 157 21.90 -14.18 1.61
N MET A 158 21.40 -13.35 0.69
CA MET A 158 20.43 -13.73 -0.34
C MET A 158 21.08 -14.47 -1.53
N LYS A 159 20.73 -15.75 -1.69
CA LYS A 159 21.32 -16.71 -2.65
C LYS A 159 20.75 -16.62 -4.07
N GLY A 160 19.50 -16.20 -4.21
CA GLY A 160 18.83 -16.05 -5.49
C GLY A 160 19.50 -14.98 -6.37
N PRO A 161 19.57 -15.18 -7.69
CA PRO A 161 20.09 -14.17 -8.61
C PRO A 161 19.20 -12.93 -8.63
N ARG A 162 17.88 -13.13 -8.45
CA ARG A 162 16.89 -12.07 -8.28
C ARG A 162 16.58 -11.87 -6.80
N ARG A 163 16.47 -10.60 -6.39
CA ARG A 163 16.28 -10.20 -4.99
C ARG A 163 15.20 -9.14 -4.92
N ALA A 164 14.18 -9.39 -4.11
CA ALA A 164 13.11 -8.44 -3.88
C ALA A 164 12.73 -8.33 -2.40
N ALA A 165 12.18 -7.19 -2.02
CA ALA A 165 11.68 -6.91 -0.69
C ALA A 165 10.17 -6.64 -0.70
N PHE A 166 9.50 -7.18 0.31
CA PHE A 166 8.15 -6.82 0.72
C PHE A 166 8.25 -6.08 2.05
N TRP A 167 7.90 -4.81 2.04
CA TRP A 167 7.85 -3.93 3.20
C TRP A 167 6.42 -3.96 3.74
N MET A 168 6.23 -4.74 4.81
CA MET A 168 4.94 -4.94 5.47
C MET A 168 4.81 -3.96 6.65
N LEU A 169 5.15 -2.71 6.39
CA LEU A 169 5.21 -1.59 7.33
C LEU A 169 4.57 -0.38 6.65
N TRP A 170 4.13 0.60 7.43
CA TRP A 170 3.50 1.82 6.93
C TRP A 170 4.29 3.05 7.38
N PRO A 171 4.74 3.93 6.45
CA PRO A 171 5.42 5.16 6.81
C PRO A 171 4.43 6.14 7.45
N ALA A 172 4.82 6.73 8.57
CA ALA A 172 3.99 7.67 9.32
C ALA A 172 4.77 8.96 9.61
N GLU A 173 4.06 10.09 9.66
CA GLU A 173 4.58 11.37 10.18
C GLU A 173 4.28 11.49 11.69
N TRP A 174 4.69 10.47 12.43
CA TRP A 174 4.54 10.41 13.87
C TRP A 174 5.70 9.70 14.51
N GLU A 175 6.04 10.11 15.72
CA GLU A 175 6.94 9.35 16.60
C GLU A 175 6.39 7.95 16.87
N ASP A 176 7.29 6.99 17.11
CA ASP A 176 6.90 5.61 17.43
C ASP A 176 5.89 5.56 18.58
N PHE A 177 4.73 4.99 18.29
CA PHE A 177 3.72 4.71 19.30
C PHE A 177 3.98 3.35 19.95
N GLY A 178 4.00 3.30 21.27
CA GLY A 178 3.98 2.03 22.01
C GLY A 178 2.62 1.33 22.03
N ASP A 179 1.64 1.83 21.27
CA ASP A 179 0.27 1.33 21.23
C ASP A 179 0.15 0.20 20.17
N PRO A 180 -0.26 -1.02 20.56
CA PRO A 180 -0.46 -2.14 19.64
C PRO A 180 -1.45 -1.87 18.49
N ASP A 181 -2.35 -0.89 18.60
CA ASP A 181 -3.26 -0.47 17.52
C ASP A 181 -2.53 0.30 16.39
N TYR A 182 -1.29 0.71 16.63
CA TYR A 182 -0.40 1.39 15.67
C TYR A 182 0.80 0.51 15.30
N ALA A 183 0.70 -0.80 15.50
CA ALA A 183 1.67 -1.75 14.95
C ALA A 183 1.87 -1.54 13.44
N CYS A 184 3.09 -1.77 12.95
CA CYS A 184 3.56 -1.49 11.58
C CYS A 184 3.78 -0.01 11.23
N TYR A 185 3.28 0.97 11.99
CA TYR A 185 3.56 2.37 11.70
C TYR A 185 5.00 2.68 12.12
N VAL A 186 5.79 3.16 11.16
CA VAL A 186 7.20 3.48 11.32
C VAL A 186 7.43 4.90 10.81
N GLU A 187 8.26 5.67 11.48
CA GLU A 187 8.63 7.02 11.05
C GLU A 187 9.06 7.00 9.59
N ARG A 188 8.45 7.88 8.80
CA ARG A 188 8.67 7.98 7.35
C ARG A 188 10.16 7.95 6.99
N HIS A 189 10.95 8.79 7.67
CA HIS A 189 12.38 8.93 7.38
C HIS A 189 13.16 7.64 7.63
N ALA A 190 12.85 6.94 8.72
CA ALA A 190 13.48 5.66 9.04
C ALA A 190 13.14 4.59 8.00
N MET A 191 11.85 4.48 7.65
CA MET A 191 11.38 3.50 6.67
C MET A 191 12.01 3.73 5.30
N PHE A 192 11.94 4.94 4.74
CA PHE A 192 12.46 5.18 3.40
C PHE A 192 13.99 5.16 3.34
N ALA A 193 14.69 5.51 4.42
CA ALA A 193 16.14 5.31 4.49
C ALA A 193 16.49 3.82 4.39
N ALA A 194 15.77 2.95 5.11
CA ALA A 194 15.94 1.50 5.04
C ALA A 194 15.63 0.94 3.65
N MET A 195 14.50 1.36 3.05
CA MET A 195 14.10 0.94 1.69
C MET A 195 15.18 1.28 0.67
N ARG A 196 15.62 2.54 0.63
CA ARG A 196 16.66 2.99 -0.31
C ARG A 196 18.00 2.29 -0.10
N ALA A 197 18.38 2.00 1.14
CA ALA A 197 19.61 1.26 1.42
C ALA A 197 19.56 -0.16 0.86
N CYS A 198 18.43 -0.86 1.03
CA CYS A 198 18.19 -2.17 0.42
C CYS A 198 18.19 -2.12 -1.11
N GLU A 199 17.51 -1.13 -1.70
CA GLU A 199 17.47 -0.93 -3.16
C GLU A 199 18.87 -0.63 -3.72
N ALA A 200 19.64 0.22 -3.06
CA ALA A 200 21.04 0.50 -3.40
C ALA A 200 21.94 -0.75 -3.28
N ALA A 201 21.60 -1.68 -2.37
CA ALA A 201 22.23 -2.99 -2.28
C ALA A 201 21.68 -4.01 -3.31
N ALA A 202 20.91 -3.58 -4.31
CA ALA A 202 20.27 -4.42 -5.32
C ALA A 202 19.25 -5.43 -4.75
N ILE A 203 18.51 -5.03 -3.72
CA ILE A 203 17.29 -5.69 -3.24
C ILE A 203 16.10 -4.80 -3.60
N ARG A 204 15.39 -5.13 -4.67
CA ARG A 204 14.33 -4.27 -5.21
C ARG A 204 13.09 -4.29 -4.32
N SER A 205 12.57 -3.15 -3.88
CA SER A 205 11.25 -3.11 -3.25
C SER A 205 10.17 -3.38 -4.31
N ILE A 206 9.41 -4.45 -4.12
CA ILE A 206 8.34 -4.84 -5.05
C ILE A 206 6.96 -4.70 -4.43
N PHE A 207 6.89 -4.63 -3.10
CA PHE A 207 5.69 -4.39 -2.33
C PHE A 207 6.05 -3.47 -1.15
N PRO A 208 5.35 -2.35 -0.92
CA PRO A 208 4.22 -1.90 -1.72
C PRO A 208 4.66 -1.28 -3.07
N HIS A 209 5.70 -0.45 -3.10
CA HIS A 209 6.32 0.09 -4.32
C HIS A 209 7.80 0.40 -4.06
N PRO A 210 8.61 0.68 -5.11
CA PRO A 210 9.95 1.27 -4.95
C PRO A 210 9.92 2.51 -4.06
N ALA A 211 10.98 2.74 -3.28
CA ALA A 211 11.00 3.73 -2.20
C ALA A 211 10.54 5.12 -2.64
N ASP A 212 11.10 5.66 -3.73
CA ASP A 212 10.80 7.02 -4.18
C ASP A 212 9.38 7.15 -4.75
N GLN A 213 8.89 6.12 -5.43
CA GLN A 213 7.52 6.09 -5.94
C GLN A 213 6.50 5.91 -4.81
N TYR A 214 6.82 5.06 -3.82
CA TYR A 214 5.99 4.86 -2.64
C TYR A 214 5.93 6.14 -1.80
N GLU A 215 7.07 6.80 -1.60
CA GLU A 215 7.16 8.10 -0.93
C GLU A 215 6.29 9.12 -1.68
N LEU A 216 6.45 9.24 -2.99
CA LEU A 216 5.67 10.17 -3.80
C LEU A 216 4.15 10.01 -3.60
N ILE A 217 3.60 8.79 -3.72
CA ILE A 217 2.14 8.59 -3.65
C ILE A 217 1.57 8.74 -2.23
N THR A 218 2.28 8.28 -1.20
CA THR A 218 1.80 8.31 0.20
C THR A 218 1.94 9.69 0.85
N SER A 219 2.79 10.55 0.29
CA SER A 219 2.95 11.94 0.72
C SER A 219 1.69 12.78 0.58
N LYS A 220 0.79 12.40 -0.33
CA LYS A 220 -0.35 13.20 -0.83
C LYS A 220 0.06 14.57 -1.40
N SER A 221 1.36 14.88 -1.50
CA SER A 221 1.86 16.15 -2.03
C SER A 221 1.61 16.28 -3.53
N TRP A 222 1.55 15.14 -4.22
CA TRP A 222 1.16 15.03 -5.62
C TRP A 222 -0.19 15.67 -5.92
N MET A 223 -1.12 15.75 -4.95
CA MET A 223 -2.41 16.42 -5.14
C MET A 223 -2.19 17.90 -5.48
N ALA A 224 -1.27 18.57 -4.78
CA ALA A 224 -0.97 19.97 -5.01
C ALA A 224 -0.32 20.17 -6.39
N THR A 225 0.61 19.29 -6.79
CA THR A 225 1.31 19.42 -8.07
C THR A 225 0.44 19.06 -9.27
N LEU A 226 -0.33 17.97 -9.17
CA LEU A 226 -1.16 17.46 -10.26
C LEU A 226 -2.49 18.19 -10.39
N SER A 227 -2.93 18.98 -9.39
CA SER A 227 -4.16 19.79 -9.48
C SER A 227 -4.16 20.83 -10.60
N LEU A 228 -3.00 21.16 -11.18
CA LEU A 228 -2.87 22.03 -12.36
C LEU A 228 -3.00 21.28 -13.69
N HIS A 229 -2.94 19.94 -13.70
CA HIS A 229 -3.02 19.16 -14.92
C HIS A 229 -4.51 18.88 -15.27
N PRO A 230 -5.05 19.38 -16.40
CA PRO A 230 -6.48 19.25 -16.70
C PRO A 230 -6.92 17.80 -16.91
N GLY A 231 -6.02 16.95 -17.41
CA GLY A 231 -6.33 15.53 -17.71
C GLY A 231 -6.55 14.64 -16.48
N VAL A 232 -6.00 14.99 -15.31
CA VAL A 232 -6.10 14.13 -14.11
C VAL A 232 -7.35 14.41 -13.27
N ARG A 233 -8.08 15.49 -13.56
CA ARG A 233 -9.36 15.84 -12.91
C ARG A 233 -9.28 15.84 -11.38
N LEU A 234 -8.25 16.49 -10.82
CA LEU A 234 -8.08 16.67 -9.38
C LEU A 234 -8.70 17.97 -8.88
N PRO A 235 -9.30 17.99 -7.67
CA PRO A 235 -9.70 19.24 -7.03
C PRO A 235 -8.46 20.11 -6.77
N ALA A 236 -8.64 21.43 -6.69
CA ALA A 236 -7.57 22.33 -6.30
C ALA A 236 -7.07 21.92 -4.91
N ALA A 237 -5.74 21.86 -4.79
CA ALA A 237 -5.06 21.50 -3.57
C ALA A 237 -3.82 22.35 -3.38
N THR A 238 -3.47 22.64 -2.14
CA THR A 238 -2.24 23.37 -1.78
C THR A 238 -1.64 22.80 -0.50
N LEU A 239 -0.34 22.99 -0.33
CA LEU A 239 0.38 22.58 0.87
C LEU A 239 0.51 23.77 1.82
N VAL A 240 0.16 23.56 3.08
CA VAL A 240 0.32 24.56 4.14
C VAL A 240 1.38 24.06 5.12
N SER A 241 2.47 24.80 5.26
CA SER A 241 3.57 24.40 6.14
C SER A 241 3.22 24.59 7.60
N LYS A 242 3.72 23.69 8.46
CA LYS A 242 3.59 23.78 9.93
C LYS A 242 4.16 25.09 10.47
N GLY A 243 5.25 25.58 9.87
CA GLY A 243 5.85 26.87 10.21
C GLY A 243 4.90 28.05 9.99
N ALA A 244 4.22 28.11 8.84
CA ALA A 244 3.26 29.17 8.56
C ALA A 244 2.10 29.18 9.57
N VAL A 245 1.57 27.99 9.90
CA VAL A 245 0.50 27.83 10.91
C VAL A 245 0.96 28.30 12.29
N LYS A 246 2.21 28.00 12.68
CA LYS A 246 2.78 28.44 13.97
C LYS A 246 2.98 29.95 14.06
N VAL A 247 3.34 30.60 12.96
CA VAL A 247 3.57 32.06 12.91
C VAL A 247 2.24 32.81 12.94
N ASN A 248 1.31 32.45 12.04
CA ASN A 248 0.02 33.11 11.91
C ASN A 248 -0.96 32.19 11.16
N VAL A 249 -1.87 31.55 11.90
CA VAL A 249 -2.81 30.58 11.33
C VAL A 249 -3.89 31.25 10.47
N GLU A 250 -4.29 32.47 10.82
CA GLU A 250 -5.25 33.27 10.06
C GLU A 250 -4.71 33.56 8.65
N ALA A 251 -3.48 34.09 8.57
CA ALA A 251 -2.80 34.37 7.32
C ALA A 251 -2.51 33.09 6.52
N ALA A 252 -2.16 31.99 7.19
CA ALA A 252 -1.96 30.69 6.54
C ALA A 252 -3.26 30.18 5.88
N ALA A 253 -4.39 30.26 6.58
CA ALA A 253 -5.70 29.87 6.05
C ALA A 253 -6.14 30.75 4.88
N GLU A 254 -6.00 32.07 4.99
CA GLU A 254 -6.31 33.00 3.90
C GLU A 254 -5.44 32.76 2.66
N ASN A 255 -4.13 32.55 2.85
CA ASN A 255 -3.23 32.20 1.77
C ASN A 255 -3.62 30.88 1.10
N ALA A 256 -3.99 29.86 1.89
CA ALA A 256 -4.43 28.58 1.37
C ALA A 256 -5.68 28.76 0.48
N LEU A 257 -6.70 29.47 0.96
CA LEU A 257 -7.91 29.73 0.17
C LEU A 257 -7.59 30.50 -1.12
N ARG A 258 -6.76 31.55 -1.04
CA ARG A 258 -6.31 32.30 -2.24
C ARG A 258 -5.62 31.38 -3.25
N ALA A 259 -4.76 30.47 -2.78
CA ALA A 259 -4.08 29.50 -3.64
C ALA A 259 -5.08 28.55 -4.30
N LEU A 260 -6.06 28.01 -3.55
CA LEU A 260 -7.11 27.16 -4.10
C LEU A 260 -7.92 27.87 -5.19
N HIS A 261 -8.33 29.12 -4.95
CA HIS A 261 -9.00 29.95 -5.94
C HIS A 261 -8.16 30.18 -7.19
N HIS A 262 -6.86 30.46 -7.01
CA HIS A 262 -5.95 30.68 -8.13
C HIS A 262 -5.79 29.41 -8.98
N ILE A 263 -5.55 28.26 -8.35
CA ILE A 263 -5.42 26.96 -9.02
C ILE A 263 -6.72 26.59 -9.75
N ARG A 264 -7.87 26.73 -9.08
CA ARG A 264 -9.20 26.51 -9.67
C ARG A 264 -9.46 27.37 -10.91
N ARG A 265 -8.98 28.61 -10.92
CA ARG A 265 -9.08 29.51 -12.08
C ARG A 265 -8.16 29.09 -13.24
N LEU A 266 -6.98 28.56 -12.93
CA LEU A 266 -6.03 28.08 -13.95
C LEU A 266 -6.44 26.72 -14.54
N ASN A 267 -7.10 25.88 -13.74
CA ASN A 267 -7.59 24.56 -14.15
C ASN A 267 -9.07 24.40 -13.78
N PRO A 268 -9.98 25.13 -14.47
CA PRO A 268 -11.40 25.04 -14.20
C PRO A 268 -11.92 23.66 -14.61
N PHE A 269 -12.87 23.13 -13.85
CA PHE A 269 -13.54 21.91 -14.26
C PHE A 269 -14.53 22.24 -15.39
N PRO A 270 -14.53 21.48 -16.49
CA PRO A 270 -15.55 21.57 -17.52
C PRO A 270 -16.95 21.37 -16.91
N VAL A 271 -17.84 22.32 -17.16
CA VAL A 271 -19.26 22.31 -16.80
C VAL A 271 -20.03 22.71 -18.04
N GLU A 272 -20.96 21.86 -18.51
CA GLU A 272 -21.83 22.17 -19.64
C GLU A 272 -23.05 22.99 -19.18
N ASP A 273 -23.74 23.62 -20.14
CA ASP A 273 -24.97 24.35 -19.84
C ASP A 273 -26.02 23.42 -19.21
N GLY A 274 -26.51 23.80 -18.04
CA GLY A 274 -27.48 23.02 -17.26
C GLY A 274 -26.86 22.00 -16.29
N ASP A 275 -25.56 21.73 -16.36
CA ASP A 275 -24.88 20.87 -15.40
C ASP A 275 -24.69 21.60 -14.05
N PRO A 276 -24.68 20.88 -12.91
CA PRO A 276 -24.38 21.48 -11.61
C PRO A 276 -22.93 22.00 -11.54
N PRO A 277 -22.62 23.02 -10.71
CA PRO A 277 -21.25 23.53 -10.56
C PRO A 277 -20.23 22.44 -10.18
N ALA A 278 -18.97 22.62 -10.61
CA ALA A 278 -17.87 21.68 -10.38
C ALA A 278 -16.70 22.31 -9.58
N PRO A 279 -16.04 21.56 -8.68
CA PRO A 279 -16.25 20.14 -8.43
C PRO A 279 -17.41 19.90 -7.44
N SER A 280 -17.94 20.98 -6.85
CA SER A 280 -19.02 20.97 -5.87
C SER A 280 -19.89 22.22 -6.03
N ALA A 281 -21.20 22.05 -5.81
CA ALA A 281 -22.17 23.13 -5.79
C ALA A 281 -21.93 24.13 -4.64
N VAL A 282 -21.39 23.67 -3.51
CA VAL A 282 -21.14 24.53 -2.33
C VAL A 282 -20.05 25.55 -2.59
N ASN A 283 -19.13 25.25 -3.51
CA ASN A 283 -17.97 26.09 -3.82
C ASN A 283 -18.16 26.92 -5.10
N LYS A 284 -19.39 27.02 -5.62
CA LYS A 284 -19.68 27.68 -6.92
C LYS A 284 -19.23 29.14 -6.98
N ASP A 285 -19.36 29.88 -5.87
CA ASP A 285 -19.00 31.30 -5.75
C ASP A 285 -17.64 31.50 -5.06
N GLY A 286 -16.94 30.39 -4.78
CA GLY A 286 -15.66 30.40 -4.09
C GLY A 286 -15.48 29.23 -3.12
N VAL A 287 -14.23 28.94 -2.77
CA VAL A 287 -13.92 27.80 -1.91
C VAL A 287 -14.27 28.12 -0.46
N VAL A 288 -15.38 27.56 0.02
CA VAL A 288 -15.86 27.71 1.39
C VAL A 288 -15.86 26.39 2.16
N LYS A 289 -15.90 25.27 1.43
CA LYS A 289 -15.82 23.91 1.99
C LYS A 289 -14.64 23.15 1.38
N GLY A 290 -14.00 22.33 2.19
CA GLY A 290 -12.94 21.45 1.74
C GLY A 290 -12.47 20.51 2.84
N VAL A 291 -11.30 19.93 2.61
CA VAL A 291 -10.67 19.00 3.55
C VAL A 291 -9.24 19.42 3.84
N VAL A 292 -8.82 19.20 5.08
CA VAL A 292 -7.42 19.26 5.52
C VAL A 292 -6.97 17.82 5.76
N LYS A 293 -5.86 17.42 5.14
CA LYS A 293 -5.28 16.08 5.24
C LYS A 293 -3.86 16.18 5.76
N LEU A 294 -3.48 15.31 6.70
CA LEU A 294 -2.06 15.03 6.90
C LEU A 294 -1.57 14.12 5.76
N GLY A 295 -0.38 14.38 5.24
CA GLY A 295 0.33 13.38 4.45
C GLY A 295 0.68 12.18 5.32
N TRP A 296 0.96 11.02 4.72
CA TRP A 296 1.49 9.87 5.46
C TRP A 296 0.54 9.35 6.56
N SER A 297 -0.76 9.57 6.35
CA SER A 297 -1.82 9.06 7.19
C SER A 297 -2.62 8.00 6.44
N TRP A 298 -3.07 7.01 7.19
CA TRP A 298 -3.64 5.76 6.70
C TRP A 298 -5.10 5.61 7.14
N GLU A 299 -5.89 4.82 6.41
CA GLU A 299 -7.29 4.46 6.80
C GLU A 299 -8.20 5.68 7.08
N ASN A 300 -8.08 6.75 6.27
CA ASN A 300 -8.80 8.02 6.48
C ASN A 300 -8.50 8.72 7.83
N ARG A 301 -7.48 8.28 8.58
CA ARG A 301 -7.04 8.99 9.77
C ARG A 301 -6.48 10.35 9.37
N PHE A 302 -6.75 11.35 10.21
CA PHE A 302 -6.27 12.72 10.01
C PHE A 302 -6.68 13.31 8.64
N VAL A 303 -7.95 13.14 8.31
CA VAL A 303 -8.65 13.87 7.26
C VAL A 303 -9.84 14.56 7.90
N VAL A 304 -9.88 15.89 7.87
CA VAL A 304 -10.92 16.69 8.54
C VAL A 304 -11.55 17.69 7.58
N THR A 305 -12.86 17.87 7.69
CA THR A 305 -13.60 18.81 6.84
C THR A 305 -13.56 20.22 7.42
N PHE A 306 -13.40 21.23 6.57
CA PHE A 306 -13.67 22.64 6.91
C PHE A 306 -14.86 23.16 6.11
N THR A 307 -15.59 24.12 6.68
CA THR A 307 -16.83 24.69 6.10
C THR A 307 -16.86 26.22 6.13
N SER A 308 -15.77 26.84 6.57
CA SER A 308 -15.55 28.29 6.53
C SER A 308 -14.06 28.61 6.71
N PRO A 309 -13.60 29.84 6.41
CA PRO A 309 -12.23 30.26 6.67
C PRO A 309 -11.82 30.11 8.15
N LYS A 310 -12.71 30.46 9.08
CA LYS A 310 -12.48 30.30 10.53
C LYS A 310 -12.38 28.82 10.92
N HIS A 311 -13.19 27.96 10.31
CA HIS A 311 -13.10 26.52 10.53
C HIS A 311 -11.79 25.96 9.97
N LEU A 312 -11.33 26.43 8.80
CA LEU A 312 -10.02 26.05 8.25
C LEU A 312 -8.87 26.41 9.20
N GLN A 313 -8.88 27.61 9.80
CA GLN A 313 -7.88 27.98 10.82
C GLN A 313 -7.86 27.00 11.99
N ALA A 314 -9.04 26.66 12.52
CA ALA A 314 -9.16 25.69 13.60
C ALA A 314 -8.60 24.32 13.19
N ARG A 315 -8.94 23.81 12.01
CA ARG A 315 -8.44 22.52 11.50
C ARG A 315 -6.94 22.51 11.26
N LEU A 316 -6.36 23.58 10.72
CA LEU A 316 -4.91 23.71 10.55
C LEU A 316 -4.18 23.66 11.89
N LYS A 317 -4.68 24.39 12.90
CA LYS A 317 -4.12 24.40 14.25
C LYS A 317 -4.26 23.04 14.92
N GLU A 318 -5.43 22.42 14.80
CA GLU A 318 -5.74 21.11 15.36
C GLU A 318 -4.83 20.02 14.79
N MET A 319 -4.68 19.94 13.47
CA MET A 319 -3.92 18.90 12.79
C MET A 319 -2.40 19.01 13.03
N MET A 320 -1.87 20.24 13.04
CA MET A 320 -0.42 20.48 13.15
C MET A 320 0.16 20.38 14.55
N ASN A 321 -0.70 20.49 15.57
CA ASN A 321 -0.28 20.53 16.98
C ASN A 321 -0.63 19.25 17.74
N GLN A 322 -0.97 18.17 17.03
CA GLN A 322 -1.13 16.87 17.67
C GLN A 322 0.20 16.40 18.27
N GLN A 323 0.13 15.80 19.46
CA GLN A 323 1.31 15.33 20.19
C GLN A 323 2.01 14.20 19.45
N GLY A 324 3.32 14.31 19.22
CA GLY A 324 4.13 13.32 18.48
C GLY A 324 4.05 13.45 16.96
N CYS A 325 3.21 14.37 16.42
CA CYS A 325 3.11 14.59 14.99
C CYS A 325 4.37 15.25 14.43
N LEU A 326 5.07 14.54 13.54
CA LEU A 326 6.29 14.98 12.87
C LEU A 326 6.02 15.74 11.56
N ALA A 327 4.77 15.72 11.07
CA ALA A 327 4.39 16.30 9.79
C ALA A 327 4.83 17.76 9.67
N THR A 328 5.47 18.08 8.55
CA THR A 328 5.96 19.43 8.25
C THR A 328 4.96 20.27 7.44
N TYR A 329 3.92 19.64 6.89
CA TYR A 329 2.85 20.28 6.13
C TYR A 329 1.54 19.48 6.20
N CYS A 330 0.44 20.12 5.81
CA CYS A 330 -0.83 19.48 5.53
C CYS A 330 -1.29 19.87 4.13
N VAL A 331 -2.11 19.02 3.52
CA VAL A 331 -2.77 19.30 2.26
C VAL A 331 -4.12 19.95 2.57
N VAL A 332 -4.37 21.13 2.02
CA VAL A 332 -5.69 21.75 2.01
C VAL A 332 -6.25 21.58 0.60
N GLN A 333 -7.44 21.01 0.49
CA GLN A 333 -8.07 20.66 -0.78
C GLN A 333 -9.52 21.14 -0.77
N GLU A 334 -10.02 21.64 -1.90
CA GLU A 334 -11.44 21.99 -2.01
C GLU A 334 -12.35 20.74 -1.96
N TRP A 335 -13.60 20.96 -1.57
CA TRP A 335 -14.61 19.90 -1.45
C TRP A 335 -15.10 19.43 -2.81
N VAL A 336 -15.32 18.12 -2.93
CA VAL A 336 -15.88 17.45 -4.11
C VAL A 336 -17.23 16.87 -3.74
N ASP A 337 -18.25 17.10 -4.57
CA ASP A 337 -19.53 16.39 -4.40
C ASP A 337 -19.45 15.03 -5.11
N PHE A 338 -19.80 13.97 -4.38
CA PHE A 338 -19.83 12.61 -4.91
C PHE A 338 -20.94 11.80 -4.24
N ASP A 339 -21.40 10.78 -4.95
CA ASP A 339 -22.44 9.86 -4.49
C ASP A 339 -21.82 8.58 -3.90
N PHE A 340 -20.67 8.17 -4.44
CA PHE A 340 -19.85 7.04 -3.99
C PHE A 340 -18.40 7.15 -4.51
N GLU A 341 -17.53 6.32 -3.97
CA GLU A 341 -16.18 6.07 -4.49
C GLU A 341 -16.19 4.86 -5.43
N MET A 342 -15.52 4.99 -6.57
CA MET A 342 -15.20 3.90 -7.49
C MET A 342 -13.70 3.60 -7.40
N ARG A 343 -13.36 2.38 -6.99
CA ARG A 343 -11.99 1.87 -6.87
C ARG A 343 -11.66 0.99 -8.07
N GLN A 344 -10.68 1.39 -8.85
CA GLN A 344 -10.20 0.65 -10.01
C GLN A 344 -8.85 0.01 -9.68
N TYR A 345 -8.75 -1.31 -9.86
CA TYR A 345 -7.53 -2.07 -9.60
C TYR A 345 -6.82 -2.38 -10.92
N TYR A 346 -5.56 -1.97 -11.01
CA TYR A 346 -4.73 -2.13 -12.19
C TYR A 346 -3.58 -3.10 -11.93
N LEU A 347 -3.33 -3.97 -12.90
CA LEU A 347 -2.17 -4.85 -12.95
C LEU A 347 -1.48 -4.66 -14.30
N PRO A 348 -0.64 -3.61 -14.44
CA PRO A 348 0.07 -3.34 -15.69
C PRO A 348 0.92 -4.53 -16.16
N PRO A 349 0.99 -4.77 -17.49
CA PRO A 349 1.91 -5.76 -18.03
C PRO A 349 3.37 -5.39 -17.76
N PRO A 350 4.31 -6.35 -17.86
CA PRO A 350 5.74 -6.10 -17.69
C PRO A 350 6.30 -4.96 -18.53
N THR A 351 5.81 -4.88 -19.75
CA THR A 351 6.12 -3.85 -20.70
C THR A 351 4.80 -3.20 -21.04
N TRP A 352 4.69 -1.89 -20.81
CA TRP A 352 3.50 -1.14 -21.19
C TRP A 352 3.78 -0.37 -22.48
N PRO A 353 3.37 -0.90 -23.65
CA PRO A 353 3.41 -0.14 -24.89
C PRO A 353 2.39 1.00 -24.82
N ALA A 354 2.80 2.21 -25.18
CA ALA A 354 1.97 3.42 -25.09
C ALA A 354 0.64 3.34 -25.87
N GLU A 355 0.55 2.43 -26.85
CA GLU A 355 -0.61 2.29 -27.75
C GLU A 355 -1.77 1.47 -27.17
N HIS A 356 -1.58 0.83 -26.01
CA HIS A 356 -2.61 -0.02 -25.41
C HIS A 356 -3.01 0.49 -24.03
N PRO A 357 -4.21 1.07 -23.89
CA PRO A 357 -4.78 1.42 -22.60
C PRO A 357 -4.91 0.20 -21.70
N ILE A 358 -4.46 0.32 -20.46
CA ILE A 358 -4.61 -0.72 -19.45
C ILE A 358 -6.05 -0.66 -18.94
N GLN A 359 -6.78 -1.77 -19.06
CA GLN A 359 -8.10 -1.90 -18.48
C GLN A 359 -8.01 -2.27 -16.99
N PRO A 360 -8.92 -1.77 -16.13
CA PRO A 360 -8.97 -2.20 -14.75
C PRO A 360 -9.28 -3.70 -14.68
N THR A 361 -8.51 -4.44 -13.89
CA THR A 361 -8.74 -5.86 -13.61
C THR A 361 -10.00 -6.06 -12.76
N MET A 362 -10.31 -5.09 -11.91
CA MET A 362 -11.48 -5.09 -11.04
C MET A 362 -11.96 -3.67 -10.80
N ILE A 363 -13.28 -3.51 -10.66
CA ILE A 363 -13.92 -2.27 -10.21
C ILE A 363 -14.75 -2.61 -8.98
N GLN A 364 -14.57 -1.86 -7.90
CA GLN A 364 -15.36 -1.98 -6.67
C GLN A 364 -15.88 -0.59 -6.29
N CYS A 365 -17.09 -0.51 -5.71
CA CYS A 365 -17.65 0.76 -5.27
C CYS A 365 -17.94 0.73 -3.78
N ASN A 366 -17.78 1.87 -3.11
CA ASN A 366 -18.16 2.05 -1.72
C ASN A 366 -18.77 3.43 -1.48
N ALA A 367 -19.68 3.51 -0.51
CA ALA A 367 -20.17 4.78 0.03
C ALA A 367 -19.69 4.96 1.46
N TRP A 368 -19.56 6.23 1.85
CA TRP A 368 -19.23 6.62 3.20
C TRP A 368 -20.51 6.83 3.99
N GLY A 369 -20.57 6.23 5.17
CA GLY A 369 -21.58 6.54 6.18
C GLY A 369 -21.39 7.95 6.77
N PRO A 370 -22.33 8.40 7.61
CA PRO A 370 -22.19 9.68 8.31
C PRO A 370 -20.90 9.70 9.14
N SER A 371 -20.14 10.80 9.07
CA SER A 371 -18.98 11.01 9.94
C SER A 371 -19.42 11.36 11.36
N ASP A 372 -18.78 10.72 12.34
CA ASP A 372 -18.90 11.09 13.76
C ASP A 372 -17.61 11.82 14.19
N ASP A 373 -17.54 13.11 13.90
CA ASP A 373 -16.42 13.97 14.29
C ASP A 373 -16.46 14.34 15.80
N SER A 374 -17.41 13.83 16.57
CA SER A 374 -17.63 14.24 17.97
C SER A 374 -16.70 13.57 18.98
N LYS A 375 -16.04 12.46 18.60
CA LYS A 375 -15.39 11.57 19.58
C LYS A 375 -13.89 11.78 19.75
N ASN A 376 -13.14 12.20 18.71
CA ASN A 376 -11.72 12.59 18.78
C ASN A 376 -11.23 13.07 17.39
N VAL A 377 -10.22 13.95 17.39
CA VAL A 377 -9.55 14.44 16.17
C VAL A 377 -8.94 13.29 15.39
N GLY A 378 -9.20 13.22 14.07
CA GLY A 378 -8.59 12.22 13.21
C GLY A 378 -9.17 10.81 13.33
N VAL A 379 -10.23 10.61 14.13
CA VAL A 379 -10.92 9.33 14.31
C VAL A 379 -12.19 9.25 13.44
N SER A 380 -12.17 9.84 12.25
CA SER A 380 -13.34 9.78 11.36
C SER A 380 -13.59 8.35 10.88
N ARG A 381 -14.35 7.59 11.67
CA ARG A 381 -14.85 6.25 11.37
C ARG A 381 -16.21 6.36 10.70
N ALA A 382 -16.28 7.05 9.57
CA ALA A 382 -17.41 6.87 8.69
C ALA A 382 -17.40 5.38 8.26
N SER A 383 -18.44 4.64 8.63
CA SER A 383 -18.58 3.25 8.22
C SER A 383 -18.61 3.18 6.69
N PHE A 384 -17.79 2.33 6.09
CA PHE A 384 -17.85 2.10 4.64
C PHE A 384 -18.90 1.04 4.34
N SER A 385 -19.77 1.30 3.36
CA SER A 385 -20.64 0.29 2.80
C SER A 385 -20.23 -0.03 1.37
N LYS A 386 -19.99 -1.31 1.09
CA LYS A 386 -19.78 -1.77 -0.29
C LYS A 386 -21.06 -1.57 -1.09
N LEU A 387 -20.91 -1.07 -2.31
CA LEU A 387 -22.00 -0.92 -3.26
C LEU A 387 -21.81 -1.92 -4.40
N THR A 388 -22.83 -2.75 -4.62
CA THR A 388 -22.93 -3.52 -5.86
C THR A 388 -23.34 -2.61 -7.02
N GLU A 389 -23.11 -3.03 -8.26
CA GLU A 389 -23.58 -2.29 -9.44
C GLU A 389 -25.10 -2.06 -9.39
N ALA A 390 -25.87 -3.04 -8.94
CA ALA A 390 -27.33 -2.90 -8.79
C ALA A 390 -27.69 -1.77 -7.80
N MET A 391 -26.96 -1.64 -6.69
CA MET A 391 -27.17 -0.56 -5.71
C MET A 391 -26.75 0.81 -6.26
N VAL A 392 -25.67 0.86 -7.06
CA VAL A 392 -25.26 2.07 -7.77
C VAL A 392 -26.34 2.51 -8.76
N LEU A 393 -26.84 1.59 -9.59
CA LEU A 393 -27.88 1.87 -10.56
C LEU A 393 -29.20 2.28 -9.89
N ASP A 394 -29.60 1.62 -8.80
CA ASP A 394 -30.76 2.01 -8.00
C ASP A 394 -30.64 3.46 -7.49
N LYS A 395 -29.47 3.82 -6.94
CA LYS A 395 -29.15 5.19 -6.51
C LYS A 395 -29.22 6.21 -7.65
N TRP A 396 -29.03 5.76 -8.89
CA TRP A 396 -28.99 6.57 -10.10
C TRP A 396 -30.23 6.38 -10.98
N ASP A 397 -31.36 5.95 -10.42
CA ASP A 397 -32.63 5.77 -11.14
C ASP A 397 -32.55 4.82 -12.36
N GLY A 398 -31.65 3.84 -12.31
CA GLY A 398 -31.41 2.89 -13.40
C GLY A 398 -30.57 3.45 -14.56
N ASP A 399 -29.90 4.59 -14.39
CA ASP A 399 -29.13 5.28 -15.44
C ASP A 399 -27.81 4.57 -15.80
N LYS A 400 -27.93 3.57 -16.67
CA LYS A 400 -26.80 2.77 -17.17
C LYS A 400 -25.82 3.58 -18.02
N GLU A 401 -26.32 4.56 -18.77
CA GLU A 401 -25.47 5.41 -19.62
C GLU A 401 -24.51 6.25 -18.76
N ALA A 402 -25.00 6.83 -17.65
CA ALA A 402 -24.16 7.52 -16.70
C ALA A 402 -23.11 6.59 -16.05
N TRP A 403 -23.48 5.34 -15.76
CA TRP A 403 -22.57 4.34 -15.20
C TRP A 403 -21.44 3.96 -16.15
N GLU A 404 -21.75 3.66 -17.42
CA GLU A 404 -20.73 3.36 -18.43
C GLU A 404 -19.83 4.58 -18.68
N MET A 405 -20.41 5.78 -18.80
CA MET A 405 -19.64 7.02 -18.92
C MET A 405 -18.68 7.22 -17.74
N ALA A 406 -19.12 6.93 -16.51
CA ALA A 406 -18.27 7.05 -15.33
C ALA A 406 -17.07 6.10 -15.40
N LYS A 407 -17.29 4.83 -15.76
CA LYS A 407 -16.22 3.83 -15.92
C LYS A 407 -15.21 4.25 -17.00
N GLU A 408 -15.70 4.67 -18.17
CA GLU A 408 -14.84 5.11 -19.28
C GLU A 408 -14.00 6.33 -18.91
N LYS A 409 -14.60 7.34 -18.26
CA LYS A 409 -13.89 8.53 -17.78
C LYS A 409 -12.84 8.17 -16.73
N ALA A 410 -13.19 7.34 -15.74
CA ALA A 410 -12.25 6.89 -14.72
C ALA A 410 -11.06 6.15 -15.34
N THR A 411 -11.32 5.22 -16.26
CA THR A 411 -10.27 4.47 -16.96
C THR A 411 -9.37 5.38 -17.80
N SER A 412 -9.95 6.40 -18.45
CA SER A 412 -9.17 7.37 -19.23
C SER A 412 -8.26 8.23 -18.35
N ILE A 413 -8.77 8.70 -17.21
CA ILE A 413 -7.98 9.45 -16.21
C ILE A 413 -6.87 8.54 -15.66
N ALA A 414 -7.18 7.28 -15.36
CA ALA A 414 -6.22 6.30 -14.87
C ALA A 414 -5.03 6.11 -15.81
N GLN A 415 -5.21 6.17 -17.14
CA GLN A 415 -4.07 6.04 -18.06
C GLN A 415 -3.03 7.15 -17.85
N ILE A 416 -3.49 8.39 -17.67
CA ILE A 416 -2.61 9.53 -17.41
C ILE A 416 -1.91 9.36 -16.06
N LEU A 417 -2.66 8.93 -15.05
CA LEU A 417 -2.15 8.72 -13.69
C LEU A 417 -1.11 7.59 -13.62
N LEU A 418 -1.35 6.47 -14.31
CA LEU A 418 -0.41 5.36 -14.41
C LEU A 418 0.83 5.76 -15.22
N ALA A 419 0.66 6.53 -16.30
CA ALA A 419 1.78 7.06 -17.07
C ALA A 419 2.62 8.05 -16.25
N TRP A 420 1.99 8.87 -15.40
CA TRP A 420 2.72 9.76 -14.50
C TRP A 420 3.59 8.99 -13.50
N LEU A 421 3.16 7.82 -13.03
CA LEU A 421 3.99 6.98 -12.16
C LEU A 421 5.29 6.52 -12.85
N LEU A 422 5.30 6.44 -14.19
CA LEU A 422 6.51 6.14 -14.96
C LEU A 422 7.55 7.28 -14.94
N SER A 423 7.14 8.50 -14.59
CA SER A 423 8.06 9.62 -14.39
C SER A 423 8.86 9.50 -13.08
N ALA A 424 8.34 8.75 -12.10
CA ALA A 424 9.00 8.48 -10.82
C ALA A 424 9.80 7.18 -10.84
N GLU A 425 9.38 6.19 -11.62
CA GLU A 425 10.04 4.90 -11.76
C GLU A 425 9.85 4.37 -13.19
N HIS A 426 10.94 4.07 -13.89
CA HIS A 426 10.90 3.66 -15.30
C HIS A 426 10.17 2.32 -15.54
N GLN A 427 10.04 1.48 -14.51
CA GLN A 427 9.35 0.20 -14.61
C GLN A 427 7.87 0.30 -14.23
N PRO A 428 6.97 -0.35 -14.99
CA PRO A 428 5.59 -0.48 -14.58
C PRO A 428 5.46 -1.11 -13.19
N ILE A 429 4.60 -0.52 -12.37
CA ILE A 429 4.22 -1.06 -11.07
C ILE A 429 3.55 -2.43 -11.20
N PRO A 430 3.81 -3.37 -10.27
CA PRO A 430 3.11 -4.66 -10.23
C PRO A 430 1.58 -4.52 -10.13
N SER A 431 1.12 -3.60 -9.29
CA SER A 431 -0.30 -3.27 -9.15
C SER A 431 -0.50 -1.86 -8.60
N MET A 432 -1.69 -1.29 -8.79
CA MET A 432 -2.13 -0.01 -8.22
C MET A 432 -3.64 0.00 -8.05
N ARG A 433 -4.11 0.61 -6.97
CA ARG A 433 -5.53 0.96 -6.81
C ARG A 433 -5.68 2.46 -6.97
N LEU A 434 -6.60 2.87 -7.84
CA LEU A 434 -6.96 4.27 -8.05
C LEU A 434 -8.40 4.49 -7.61
N ASP A 435 -8.61 5.45 -6.71
CA ASP A 435 -9.92 5.76 -6.15
C ASP A 435 -10.46 7.03 -6.78
N PHE A 436 -11.71 6.97 -7.24
CA PHE A 436 -12.40 8.05 -7.93
C PHE A 436 -13.68 8.43 -7.19
N MET A 437 -13.88 9.73 -7.00
CA MET A 437 -15.11 10.32 -6.48
C MET A 437 -16.09 10.48 -7.64
N VAL A 438 -17.23 9.78 -7.59
CA VAL A 438 -18.17 9.68 -8.71
C VAL A 438 -19.53 10.27 -8.35
N LYS A 439 -20.10 11.07 -9.25
CA LYS A 439 -21.42 11.69 -9.10
C LYS A 439 -22.25 11.62 -10.36
N ARG A 440 -23.53 11.26 -10.28
CA ARG A 440 -24.48 11.50 -11.36
C ARG A 440 -24.86 12.97 -11.41
N ILE A 441 -24.76 13.58 -12.58
CA ILE A 441 -25.01 15.02 -12.77
C ILE A 441 -26.20 15.31 -13.69
N GLY A 442 -26.74 14.28 -14.35
CA GLY A 442 -27.93 14.34 -15.19
C GLY A 442 -28.17 13.00 -15.90
N PRO A 443 -29.26 12.87 -16.68
CA PRO A 443 -29.51 11.68 -17.50
C PRO A 443 -28.32 11.37 -18.42
N GLY A 444 -27.82 10.14 -18.34
CA GLY A 444 -26.68 9.67 -19.13
C GLY A 444 -25.34 10.35 -18.80
N LYS A 445 -25.28 11.18 -17.75
CA LYS A 445 -24.11 12.01 -17.43
C LYS A 445 -23.57 11.74 -16.04
N ALA A 446 -22.27 11.46 -15.97
CA ALA A 446 -21.53 11.35 -14.73
C ALA A 446 -20.29 12.27 -14.70
N ARG A 447 -19.99 12.75 -13.49
CA ARG A 447 -18.74 13.42 -13.13
C ARG A 447 -17.84 12.44 -12.40
N VAL A 448 -16.59 12.41 -12.80
CA VAL A 448 -15.54 11.59 -12.20
C VAL A 448 -14.37 12.49 -11.84
N ILE A 449 -13.95 12.40 -10.58
CA ILE A 449 -12.88 13.20 -10.01
C ILE A 449 -11.90 12.23 -9.36
N PHE A 450 -10.61 12.36 -9.67
CA PHE A 450 -9.62 11.51 -9.03
C PHE A 450 -9.49 11.87 -7.55
N GLY A 451 -9.53 10.85 -6.69
CA GLY A 451 -9.51 11.01 -5.24
C GLY A 451 -8.14 10.67 -4.64
N GLU A 452 -7.63 9.48 -4.93
CA GLU A 452 -6.47 8.95 -4.23
C GLU A 452 -5.70 7.86 -5.02
N TYR A 453 -4.37 7.91 -4.94
CA TYR A 453 -3.50 6.76 -5.20
C TYR A 453 -3.44 5.89 -3.96
N CYS A 454 -3.70 4.60 -4.10
CA CYS A 454 -3.56 3.64 -3.02
C CYS A 454 -2.53 2.57 -3.38
N GLU A 455 -1.62 2.34 -2.46
CA GLU A 455 -0.49 1.44 -2.56
C GLU A 455 -0.89 -0.03 -2.69
N GLN A 456 0.07 -0.84 -3.14
CA GLN A 456 -0.11 -2.29 -3.15
C GLN A 456 -0.28 -2.81 -1.73
N GLY A 457 -1.31 -3.63 -1.58
CA GLY A 457 -1.73 -4.05 -0.27
C GLY A 457 -2.39 -2.94 0.51
N ALA A 458 -3.14 -2.05 -0.14
CA ALA A 458 -4.27 -1.38 0.49
C ALA A 458 -5.51 -2.30 0.48
N CYS A 459 -6.55 -1.94 1.24
CA CYS A 459 -7.82 -2.67 1.27
C CYS A 459 -8.38 -2.97 -0.15
N VAL A 460 -8.81 -4.21 -0.39
CA VAL A 460 -9.35 -4.67 -1.68
C VAL A 460 -10.90 -4.69 -1.73
N LEU A 461 -11.56 -4.13 -0.71
CA LEU A 461 -13.02 -4.01 -0.60
C LEU A 461 -13.79 -5.31 -0.89
N GLY A 462 -13.40 -6.40 -0.21
CA GLY A 462 -14.04 -7.70 -0.37
C GLY A 462 -13.84 -8.39 -1.72
N TRP A 463 -12.89 -7.94 -2.56
CA TRP A 463 -12.43 -8.71 -3.71
C TRP A 463 -11.60 -9.92 -3.22
N LEU A 464 -12.23 -11.08 -3.13
CA LEU A 464 -11.67 -12.29 -2.51
C LEU A 464 -10.41 -12.81 -3.20
N GLU A 465 -10.35 -12.69 -4.53
CA GLU A 465 -9.21 -13.10 -5.35
C GLU A 465 -8.14 -12.00 -5.45
N GLY A 466 -8.43 -10.79 -4.96
CA GLY A 466 -7.56 -9.62 -5.08
C GLY A 466 -6.18 -9.81 -4.46
N PRO A 467 -6.06 -10.14 -3.16
CA PRO A 467 -4.76 -10.24 -2.52
C PRO A 467 -3.87 -11.32 -3.15
N PRO A 468 -4.33 -12.57 -3.41
CA PRO A 468 -3.55 -13.55 -4.16
C PRO A 468 -3.14 -13.08 -5.56
N THR A 469 -4.00 -12.34 -6.26
CA THR A 469 -3.73 -11.80 -7.60
C THR A 469 -2.63 -10.74 -7.56
N ILE A 470 -2.68 -9.84 -6.58
CA ILE A 470 -1.67 -8.79 -6.35
C ILE A 470 -0.34 -9.43 -5.94
N TRP A 471 -0.32 -10.37 -4.99
CA TRP A 471 0.91 -11.05 -4.56
C TRP A 471 1.58 -11.77 -5.72
N ARG A 472 0.80 -12.44 -6.58
CA ARG A 472 1.32 -13.08 -7.78
C ARG A 472 1.94 -12.07 -8.74
N ALA A 473 1.28 -10.95 -9.00
CA ALA A 473 1.81 -9.88 -9.85
C ALA A 473 3.14 -9.31 -9.30
N CYS A 474 3.24 -9.16 -7.98
CA CYS A 474 4.48 -8.75 -7.31
C CYS A 474 5.61 -9.76 -7.52
N VAL A 475 5.32 -11.05 -7.38
CA VAL A 475 6.30 -12.12 -7.60
C VAL A 475 6.72 -12.20 -9.06
N ASP A 476 5.78 -12.12 -9.99
CA ASP A 476 6.07 -12.07 -11.43
C ASP A 476 6.96 -10.86 -11.76
N ALA A 477 6.74 -9.72 -11.12
CA ALA A 477 7.57 -8.54 -11.28
C ALA A 477 8.97 -8.68 -10.64
N ALA A 478 9.09 -9.39 -9.52
CA ALA A 478 10.37 -9.72 -8.90
C ALA A 478 11.19 -10.77 -9.68
N LEU A 479 10.52 -11.56 -10.52
CA LEU A 479 11.14 -12.59 -11.38
C LEU A 479 11.62 -12.08 -12.74
N ARG A 480 11.36 -10.81 -13.07
CA ARG A 480 11.97 -10.15 -14.22
C ARG A 480 13.40 -9.83 -13.84
#